data_AF-A0A9W4R5J8-F1
#
_entry.id   AF-A0A9W4R5J8-F1
#
_cell.length_a   1.000
_cell.length_b   1.000
_cell.length_c   1.000
_cell.angle_alpha   90.00
_cell.angle_beta   90.00
_cell.angle_gamma   90.00
#
_symmetry.space_group_name_H-M   'P 1'
#
loop_
_entity.id
_entity.type
_entity.pdbx_description
1 polymer ?
#
loop_
_entity_poly.entity_id
_entity_poly.type
_entity_poly.pdbx_seq_one_letter_code
_entity_poly.pdbx_strand_id
1 'polypeptide(L)' 'MEKKNVFDTIKGLISEVAPDVNIDGLIEADSMSDLGINSVERSEIVILLLSHYQLKIPLVELHGLRNLGELAGFVHSKVA' A
#
# COMPACT_ATOMS: atom_id res chain seq x y z
N MET A 1 2.47 -6.27 15.29
CA MET A 1 1.41 -6.45 14.26
C MET A 1 1.95 -7.40 13.20
N GLU A 2 1.13 -8.21 12.53
CA GLU A 2 1.63 -9.08 11.46
C GLU A 2 1.66 -8.34 10.12
N LYS A 3 2.67 -8.62 9.26
CA LYS A 3 2.76 -8.06 7.90
C LYS A 3 1.50 -8.34 7.08
N LYS A 4 0.88 -9.51 7.27
CA LYS A 4 -0.38 -9.88 6.61
C LYS A 4 -1.48 -8.86 6.87
N ASN A 5 -1.59 -8.35 8.10
CA ASN A 5 -2.58 -7.33 8.45
C ASN A 5 -2.34 -6.03 7.65
N VAL A 6 -1.08 -5.65 7.46
CA VAL A 6 -0.72 -4.46 6.65
C VAL A 6 -1.08 -4.67 5.18
N PHE A 7 -0.80 -5.85 4.64
CA PHE A 7 -1.18 -6.18 3.27
C PHE A 7 -2.71 -6.17 3.06
N ASP A 8 -3.46 -6.72 4.00
CA ASP A 8 -4.93 -6.70 3.95
C ASP A 8 -5.49 -5.27 4.06
N THR A 9 -4.87 -4.39 4.87
CA THR A 9 -5.19 -2.96 4.91
C THR A 9 -4.91 -2.28 3.57
N ILE A 10 -3.77 -2.57 2.92
CA ILE A 10 -3.46 -2.04 1.59
C ILE A 10 -4.54 -2.44 0.57
N LYS A 11 -4.98 -3.71 0.58
CA LYS A 11 -6.07 -4.18 -0.29
C LYS A 11 -7.36 -3.39 -0.08
N GLY A 12 -7.75 -3.17 1.18
CA GLY A 12 -8.92 -2.36 1.51
C GLY A 12 -8.82 -0.94 0.96
N LEU A 13 -7.68 -0.26 1.18
CA LEU A 13 -7.45 1.08 0.67
C LEU A 13 -7.44 1.16 -0.86
N ILE A 14 -6.91 0.14 -1.55
CA ILE A 14 -6.99 0.04 -3.00
C ILE A 14 -8.45 -0.02 -3.46
N SER A 15 -9.30 -0.82 -2.80
CA SER A 15 -10.73 -0.89 -3.17
C SER A 15 -11.50 0.41 -2.92
N GLU A 16 -11.06 1.22 -1.96
CA GLU A 16 -11.66 2.53 -1.65
C GLU A 16 -11.23 3.62 -2.65
N VAL A 17 -9.93 3.66 -3.00
CA VAL A 17 -9.35 4.72 -3.85
C VAL A 17 -9.46 4.39 -5.34
N ALA A 18 -9.31 3.13 -5.71
CA ALA A 18 -9.33 2.62 -7.07
C ALA A 18 -10.35 1.47 -7.21
N PRO A 19 -11.66 1.76 -7.14
CA PRO A 19 -12.73 0.75 -7.10
C PRO A 19 -12.81 -0.13 -8.36
N ASP A 20 -12.19 0.30 -9.47
CA ASP A 20 -12.10 -0.47 -10.70
C ASP A 20 -11.03 -1.60 -10.63
N VAL A 21 -10.17 -1.60 -9.59
CA VAL A 21 -9.16 -2.63 -9.37
C VAL A 21 -9.77 -3.84 -8.65
N ASN A 22 -9.64 -5.02 -9.24
CA ASN A 22 -10.07 -6.26 -8.61
C ASN A 22 -9.11 -6.69 -7.48
N ILE A 23 -9.58 -6.64 -6.23
CA ILE A 23 -8.77 -6.97 -5.05
C ILE A 23 -8.69 -8.47 -4.71
N ASP A 24 -9.63 -9.28 -5.22
CA ASP A 24 -9.76 -10.71 -4.86
C ASP A 24 -8.60 -11.57 -5.38
N GLY A 25 -7.85 -11.06 -6.36
CA GLY A 25 -6.68 -11.71 -6.94
C GLY A 25 -5.32 -11.16 -6.51
N LEU A 26 -5.27 -10.07 -5.75
CA LEU A 26 -3.98 -9.39 -5.53
C LEU A 26 -3.04 -10.21 -4.65
N ILE A 27 -1.77 -10.25 -5.05
CA ILE A 27 -0.65 -10.89 -4.39
C ILE A 27 0.43 -9.84 -4.04
N GLU A 28 1.35 -10.22 -3.15
CA GLU A 28 2.42 -9.32 -2.71
C GLU A 28 3.33 -8.83 -3.85
N ALA A 29 3.49 -9.63 -4.91
CA ALA A 29 4.35 -9.28 -6.04
C ALA A 29 3.73 -8.24 -6.98
N ASP A 30 2.43 -7.96 -6.87
CA ASP A 30 1.75 -7.02 -7.74
C ASP A 30 2.25 -5.59 -7.54
N SER A 31 2.45 -4.87 -8.64
CA SER A 31 2.74 -3.45 -8.61
C SER A 31 1.47 -2.64 -8.80
N MET A 32 1.31 -1.55 -8.05
CA MET A 32 0.20 -0.62 -8.24
C MET A 32 0.12 -0.12 -9.69
N SER A 33 1.27 0.12 -10.35
CA SER A 33 1.28 0.55 -11.76
C SER A 33 0.71 -0.52 -12.70
N ASP A 34 1.02 -1.79 -12.45
CA ASP A 34 0.57 -2.91 -13.27
C ASP A 34 -0.93 -3.18 -13.08
N LEU A 35 -1.47 -2.78 -11.92
CA LEU A 35 -2.90 -2.79 -11.61
C LEU A 35 -3.66 -1.61 -12.22
N GLY A 36 -2.98 -0.70 -12.94
CA GLY A 36 -3.59 0.49 -13.53
C GLY A 36 -3.79 1.64 -12.55
N ILE A 37 -3.28 1.53 -11.31
CA ILE A 37 -3.34 2.59 -10.30
C ILE A 37 -2.37 3.71 -10.71
N ASN A 38 -2.91 4.91 -10.87
CA ASN A 38 -2.13 6.06 -11.31
C ASN A 38 -1.35 6.71 -10.14
N SER A 39 -0.54 7.73 -10.46
CA SER A 39 0.32 8.38 -9.47
C SER A 39 -0.42 9.13 -8.36
N VAL A 40 -1.62 9.65 -8.66
CA VAL A 40 -2.46 10.38 -7.70
C VAL A 40 -3.08 9.38 -6.73
N GLU A 41 -3.74 8.34 -7.25
CA GLU A 41 -4.33 7.25 -6.47
C GLU A 41 -3.28 6.55 -5.60
N ARG A 42 -2.12 6.22 -6.16
CA ARG A 42 -1.00 5.63 -5.40
C ARG A 42 -0.59 6.52 -4.23
N SER A 43 -0.50 7.83 -4.45
CA SER A 43 -0.10 8.77 -3.38
C SER A 43 -1.15 8.81 -2.28
N GLU A 44 -2.43 8.82 -2.65
CA GLU A 44 -3.56 8.78 -1.71
C GLU A 44 -3.58 7.49 -0.89
N ILE A 45 -3.46 6.31 -1.53
CA ILE A 45 -3.37 5.01 -0.86
C ILE A 45 -2.23 5.00 0.17
N VAL A 46 -1.04 5.48 -0.22
CA VAL A 46 0.12 5.52 0.69
C VAL A 46 -0.13 6.49 1.85
N ILE A 47 -0.70 7.67 1.61
CA ILE A 47 -1.01 8.64 2.66
C ILE A 47 -2.04 8.07 3.65
N LEU A 48 -3.10 7.44 3.15
CA LEU A 48 -4.12 6.80 3.98
C LEU A 48 -3.54 5.65 4.79
N LEU A 49 -2.67 4.83 4.20
CA LEU A 49 -1.98 3.74 4.88
C LEU A 49 -1.10 4.24 6.05
N LEU A 50 -0.27 5.26 5.80
CA LEU A 50 0.56 5.86 6.84
C LEU A 50 -0.31 6.47 7.96
N SER A 51 -1.41 7.13 7.59
CA SER A 51 -2.35 7.74 8.55
C SER A 51 -3.05 6.68 9.40
N HIS A 52 -3.50 5.58 8.79
CA HIS A 52 -4.12 4.44 9.46
C HIS A 52 -3.21 3.87 10.57
N TYR A 53 -1.90 3.80 10.30
CA TYR A 53 -0.90 3.35 11.26
C TYR A 53 -0.23 4.47 12.06
N GLN A 54 -0.72 5.70 11.97
CA GLN A 54 -0.20 6.88 12.69
C GLN A 54 1.31 7.14 12.45
N LEU A 55 1.81 6.75 11.27
CA LEU A 55 3.19 6.92 10.86
C LEU A 55 3.42 8.32 10.28
N LYS A 56 4.41 9.04 10.80
CA LYS A 56 4.85 10.36 10.30
C LYS A 56 6.13 10.22 9.49
N ILE A 57 6.05 9.53 8.36
CA ILE A 57 7.20 9.23 7.50
C ILE A 57 7.12 10.07 6.23
N PRO A 58 8.22 10.72 5.80
CA PRO A 58 8.28 11.40 4.51
C PRO A 58 8.03 10.44 3.33
N LEU A 59 7.19 10.82 2.36
CA LEU A 59 6.87 9.99 1.20
C LEU A 59 8.10 9.58 0.37
N VAL A 60 9.18 10.37 0.41
CA VAL A 60 10.45 10.06 -0.25
C VAL A 60 11.11 8.78 0.28
N GLU A 61 10.87 8.39 1.54
CA GLU A 61 11.37 7.11 2.08
C GLU A 61 10.69 5.90 1.43
N LEU A 62 9.52 6.07 0.82
CA LEU A 62 8.81 5.02 0.09
C LEU A 62 9.19 4.96 -1.40
N HIS A 63 10.17 5.79 -1.82
CA HIS A 63 10.68 5.75 -3.17
C HIS A 63 11.39 4.40 -3.43
N GLY A 64 11.12 3.81 -4.59
CA GLY A 64 11.79 2.58 -5.01
C GLY A 64 11.11 1.28 -4.55
N LEU A 65 10.07 1.36 -3.72
CA LEU A 65 9.18 0.22 -3.44
C LEU A 65 8.39 -0.13 -4.69
N ARG A 66 8.45 -1.40 -5.10
CA ARG A 66 8.04 -1.86 -6.43
C ARG A 66 6.69 -2.55 -6.43
N ASN A 67 6.32 -3.16 -5.31
CA ASN A 67 5.12 -3.99 -5.18
C ASN A 67 4.45 -3.82 -3.82
N LEU A 68 3.25 -4.37 -3.70
CA LEU A 68 2.44 -4.31 -2.49
C LEU A 68 3.13 -4.96 -1.27
N GLY A 69 3.90 -6.04 -1.49
CA GLY A 69 4.63 -6.75 -0.45
C GLY A 69 5.78 -5.94 0.14
N GLU A 70 6.52 -5.22 -0.69
CA GLU A 70 7.58 -4.30 -0.27
C GLU A 70 7.00 -3.12 0.54
N LEU A 71 5.85 -2.57 0.12
CA LEU A 71 5.13 -1.55 0.88
C LEU A 71 4.65 -2.08 2.24
N ALA A 72 4.03 -3.27 2.25
CA ALA A 72 3.58 -3.91 3.47
C ALA A 72 4.75 -4.19 4.43
N GLY A 73 5.87 -4.70 3.89
CA GLY A 73 7.10 -4.96 4.65
C GLY A 73 7.71 -3.69 5.23
N PHE A 74 7.77 -2.62 4.45
CA PHE A 74 8.26 -1.31 4.92
C PHE A 74 7.42 -0.80 6.08
N VAL A 75 6.10 -0.73 5.92
CA VAL A 75 5.19 -0.25 6.98
C VAL A 75 5.25 -1.16 8.21
N HIS A 76 5.25 -2.48 8.01
CA HIS A 76 5.41 -3.45 9.10
C HIS A 76 6.71 -3.22 9.89
N SER A 77 7.82 -2.89 9.24
CA SER A 77 9.09 -2.62 9.92
C SER A 77 9.10 -1.34 10.77
N LYS A 78 8.14 -0.43 10.56
CA LYS A 78 8.04 0.85 11.28
C LYS A 78 7.04 0.82 12.45
N VAL A 79 6.16 -0.18 12.46
CA VAL A 79 5.10 -0.38 13.48
C VAL A 79 5.36 -1.57 14.40
N ALA A 80 6.38 -2.38 14.10
CA ALA A 80 6.87 -3.46 14.95
C ALA A 80 7.82 -2.92 16.01
#